data_AF-A0A1F8CVL1-F1
#
_entry.id   AF-A0A1F8CVL1-F1
#
_cell.length_a   1.000
_cell.length_b   1.000
_cell.length_c   1.000
_cell.angle_alpha   90.00
_cell.angle_beta   90.00
_cell.angle_gamma   90.00
#
_symmetry.space_group_name_H-M   'P 1'
#
loop_
_entity.id
_entity.type
_entity.pdbx_description
1 polymer ?
#
loop_
_entity_poly.entity_id
_entity_poly.type
_entity_poly.pdbx_seq_one_letter_code
_entity_poly.pdbx_strand_id
1 'polypeptide(L)'
;MKVFSTKQILIFFAILSVLSFLTLGRILSFHFWRDDWDRLWAANYSLNTSLANWTFNPDHHPGSTVEQLIGVKLFGFNPIRWQGFAIFLRILNSASIALMMYGITKSKKAAFLSGIFFATFAGGIEPYTWVSAHTSALIIFFFALTVYFWVRASWLSLFFLIITLSISPGRAFFLPFFLLIWDLGLFWRSSGKKGDKFLLARFISVISIILFVYIFLKAKFGYGVTFPNIVSPIYLERLFSSLGNLFSGWAFPINEIASTVAFESLSPLMKAFSIAALTLGMFYFVYSLMILINFIFKKDLKNHIYLFFLSWIGLSYIPNWLFDTSLEVATSHRYLAVSTVGFVCLVAYTLSRSKNFLTYLFIVVFLSLNILTANRILKSQYPYRSFELTEALWTKIDNDVPKDKKVYLFIYQGEGLTRRMLLDWSGPGAFGVKRNINDIDYLPVVTDDRKLITSLVCDENAQRPTAGGWRVRGEKIKLEDIYSWNYENGEIVNTSYQTREELKSICSI
;
A
#
# COMPACT_ATOMS: atom_id res chain seq x y z
N MET A 1 2.30 17.62 29.40
CA MET A 1 3.71 17.91 29.05
C MET A 1 3.74 18.91 27.90
N LYS A 2 3.93 20.22 28.16
CA LYS A 2 3.94 21.27 27.12
C LYS A 2 5.28 21.24 26.37
N VAL A 3 5.51 20.23 25.53
CA VAL A 3 6.72 20.10 24.68
C VAL A 3 6.76 21.23 23.65
N PHE A 4 5.59 21.63 23.16
CA PHE A 4 5.34 22.76 22.30
C PHE A 4 4.22 23.59 22.91
N SER A 5 4.23 24.90 22.68
CA SER A 5 3.06 25.73 22.95
C SER A 5 1.93 25.34 21.98
N THR A 6 0.67 25.60 22.34
CA THR A 6 -0.47 25.38 21.45
C THR A 6 -0.25 26.05 20.09
N LYS A 7 0.30 27.27 20.09
CA LYS A 7 0.67 28.01 18.86
C LYS A 7 1.69 27.24 18.01
N GLN A 8 2.74 26.67 18.61
CA GLN A 8 3.74 25.89 17.89
C GLN A 8 3.15 24.61 17.29
N ILE A 9 2.24 23.95 18.01
CA ILE A 9 1.54 22.76 17.50
C ILE A 9 0.68 23.15 16.28
N LEU A 10 -0.11 24.22 16.38
CA LEU A 10 -0.94 24.69 15.28
C LEU A 10 -0.11 25.07 14.05
N ILE A 11 0.99 25.80 14.22
CA ILE A 11 1.92 26.13 13.13
C ILE A 11 2.50 24.86 12.50
N PHE A 12 2.89 23.88 13.32
CA PHE A 12 3.42 22.62 12.81
C PHE A 12 2.38 21.87 11.97
N PHE A 13 1.14 21.72 12.47
CA PHE A 13 0.06 21.10 11.70
C PHE A 13 -0.26 21.87 10.41
N ALA A 14 -0.22 23.21 10.44
CA ALA A 14 -0.39 24.02 9.24
C ALA A 14 0.72 23.73 8.20
N ILE A 15 1.99 23.67 8.63
CA ILE A 15 3.12 23.30 7.77
C ILE A 15 2.93 21.90 7.18
N LEU A 16 2.60 20.90 8.02
CA LEU A 16 2.35 19.53 7.55
C LEU A 16 1.20 19.47 6.54
N SER A 17 0.15 20.26 6.76
CA SER A 17 -1.00 20.35 5.85
C SER A 17 -0.56 20.90 4.50
N VAL A 18 0.09 22.06 4.47
CA VAL A 18 0.59 22.68 3.24
C VAL A 18 1.51 21.72 2.47
N LEU A 19 2.47 21.10 3.16
CA LEU A 19 3.39 20.15 2.52
C LEU A 19 2.65 18.91 1.97
N SER A 20 1.69 18.37 2.72
CA SER A 20 0.89 17.23 2.25
C SER A 20 0.04 17.61 1.03
N PHE A 21 -0.54 18.81 0.98
CA PHE A 21 -1.27 19.30 -0.18
C PHE A 21 -0.35 19.56 -1.39
N LEU A 22 0.87 20.08 -1.19
CA LEU A 22 1.84 20.25 -2.28
C LEU A 22 2.29 18.91 -2.88
N THR A 23 2.40 17.88 -2.05
CA THR A 23 2.80 16.53 -2.48
C THR A 23 1.64 15.74 -3.10
N LEU A 24 0.45 15.81 -2.49
CA LEU A 24 -0.68 14.93 -2.83
C LEU A 24 -1.83 15.64 -3.56
N GLY A 25 -1.92 16.97 -3.60
CA GLY A 25 -3.13 17.69 -4.02
C GLY A 25 -3.75 17.25 -5.35
N ARG A 26 -2.94 16.75 -6.30
CA ARG A 26 -3.42 16.18 -7.57
C ARG A 26 -4.36 14.98 -7.39
N ILE A 27 -4.26 14.21 -6.31
CA ILE A 27 -5.15 13.06 -6.06
C ILE A 27 -6.62 13.46 -5.92
N LEU A 28 -6.93 14.73 -5.62
CA LEU A 28 -8.31 15.21 -5.57
C LEU A 28 -8.99 15.20 -6.94
N SER A 29 -8.21 15.11 -8.02
CA SER A 29 -8.71 14.90 -9.38
C SER A 29 -8.76 13.42 -9.79
N PHE A 30 -8.47 12.49 -8.87
CA PHE A 30 -8.51 11.06 -9.16
C PHE A 30 -9.86 10.44 -8.83
N HIS A 31 -10.26 9.46 -9.63
CA HIS A 31 -11.36 8.55 -9.38
C HIS A 31 -10.92 7.33 -8.55
N PHE A 32 -11.88 6.53 -8.09
CA PHE A 32 -11.66 5.16 -7.63
C PHE A 32 -10.93 4.33 -8.68
N TRP A 33 -10.04 3.45 -8.21
CA TRP A 33 -9.11 2.73 -9.06
C TRP A 33 -9.01 1.27 -8.64
N ARG A 34 -8.98 0.36 -9.64
CA ARG A 34 -8.87 -1.09 -9.43
C ARG A 34 -9.95 -1.60 -8.47
N ASP A 35 -9.54 -2.40 -7.49
CA ASP A 35 -10.38 -3.03 -6.48
C ASP A 35 -11.10 -2.05 -5.54
N ASP A 36 -10.87 -0.73 -5.64
CA ASP A 36 -11.67 0.27 -4.91
C ASP A 36 -13.16 0.09 -5.16
N TRP A 37 -13.55 -0.12 -6.42
CA TRP A 37 -14.96 -0.23 -6.78
C TRP A 37 -15.64 -1.45 -6.16
N ASP A 38 -15.07 -2.63 -6.35
CA ASP A 38 -15.63 -3.87 -5.82
C ASP A 38 -15.66 -3.86 -4.29
N ARG A 39 -14.63 -3.31 -3.64
CA ARG A 39 -14.58 -3.22 -2.19
C ARG A 39 -15.59 -2.22 -1.62
N LEU A 40 -15.72 -1.04 -2.22
CA LEU A 40 -16.70 -0.04 -1.80
C LEU A 40 -18.13 -0.51 -2.10
N TRP A 41 -18.35 -1.17 -3.24
CA TRP A 41 -19.61 -1.80 -3.58
C TRP A 41 -20.00 -2.83 -2.52
N ALA A 42 -19.09 -3.77 -2.19
CA ALA A 42 -19.35 -4.77 -1.18
C ALA A 42 -19.66 -4.12 0.17
N ALA A 43 -18.89 -3.12 0.58
CA ALA A 43 -19.08 -2.41 1.85
C ALA A 43 -20.45 -1.74 1.96
N ASN A 44 -21.01 -1.27 0.84
CA ASN A 44 -22.33 -0.63 0.83
C ASN A 44 -23.49 -1.62 0.70
N TYR A 45 -23.34 -2.63 -0.16
CA TYR A 45 -24.46 -3.44 -0.65
C TYR A 45 -24.48 -4.88 -0.13
N SER A 46 -23.33 -5.43 0.24
CA SER A 46 -23.25 -6.82 0.71
C SER A 46 -22.33 -6.94 1.92
N LEU A 47 -22.90 -6.69 3.11
CA LEU A 47 -22.18 -6.88 4.37
C LEU A 47 -21.62 -8.30 4.48
N ASN A 48 -22.37 -9.32 4.04
CA ASN A 48 -21.88 -10.70 4.05
C ASN A 48 -20.67 -10.89 3.13
N THR A 49 -20.64 -10.28 1.95
CA THR A 49 -19.44 -10.30 1.08
C THR A 49 -18.29 -9.53 1.73
N SER A 50 -18.53 -8.37 2.33
CA SER A 50 -17.49 -7.63 3.06
C SER A 50 -16.94 -8.40 4.27
N LEU A 51 -17.81 -9.07 5.03
CA LEU A 51 -17.43 -9.89 6.17
C LEU A 51 -16.76 -11.19 5.71
N ALA A 52 -17.21 -11.81 4.62
CA ALA A 52 -16.55 -12.96 4.02
C ALA A 52 -15.14 -12.60 3.52
N ASN A 53 -14.99 -11.41 2.91
CA ASN A 53 -13.71 -10.81 2.56
C ASN A 53 -12.85 -10.53 3.81
N TRP A 54 -13.45 -10.31 4.98
CA TRP A 54 -12.74 -10.22 6.27
C TRP A 54 -12.36 -11.60 6.85
N THR A 55 -13.14 -12.65 6.59
CA THR A 55 -12.99 -13.96 7.25
C THR A 55 -12.34 -15.06 6.42
N PHE A 56 -12.34 -15.03 5.09
CA PHE A 56 -11.97 -16.23 4.30
C PHE A 56 -10.89 -16.04 3.24
N ASN A 57 -10.35 -14.83 3.04
CA ASN A 57 -9.31 -14.60 2.04
C ASN A 57 -7.97 -14.15 2.67
N PRO A 58 -6.87 -14.90 2.47
CA PRO A 58 -5.54 -14.63 3.06
C PRO A 58 -4.91 -13.30 2.59
N ASP A 59 -5.35 -12.75 1.47
CA ASP A 59 -4.83 -11.48 0.93
C ASP A 59 -5.49 -10.23 1.55
N HIS A 60 -6.40 -10.40 2.49
CA HIS A 60 -7.28 -9.31 2.91
C HIS A 60 -6.84 -8.57 4.16
N HIS A 61 -7.13 -7.28 4.18
CA HIS A 61 -6.74 -6.33 5.21
C HIS A 61 -7.97 -5.91 6.02
N PRO A 62 -8.24 -6.52 7.19
CA PRO A 62 -9.45 -6.25 7.98
C PRO A 62 -9.67 -4.76 8.27
N GLY A 63 -8.58 -4.03 8.50
CA GLY A 63 -8.62 -2.59 8.73
C GLY A 63 -9.19 -1.83 7.53
N SER A 64 -8.85 -2.20 6.29
CA SER A 64 -9.49 -1.60 5.11
C SER A 64 -10.98 -1.92 5.04
N THR A 65 -11.40 -3.12 5.40
CA THR A 65 -12.84 -3.47 5.37
C THR A 65 -13.61 -2.61 6.36
N VAL A 66 -13.10 -2.46 7.59
CA VAL A 66 -13.72 -1.59 8.61
C VAL A 66 -13.72 -0.13 8.15
N GLU A 67 -12.61 0.35 7.60
CA GLU A 67 -12.50 1.69 7.03
C GLU A 67 -13.54 1.91 5.91
N GLN A 68 -13.71 0.93 5.02
CA GLN A 68 -14.64 1.00 3.89
C GLN A 68 -16.10 0.97 4.34
N LEU A 69 -16.45 0.11 5.31
CA LEU A 69 -17.79 0.03 5.90
C LEU A 69 -18.21 1.34 6.58
N ILE A 70 -17.28 2.01 7.26
CA ILE A 70 -17.54 3.30 7.91
C ILE A 70 -17.51 4.42 6.87
N GLY A 71 -16.47 4.44 6.03
CA GLY A 71 -16.20 5.50 5.08
C GLY A 71 -17.26 5.57 3.99
N VAL A 72 -17.84 4.47 3.52
CA VAL A 72 -18.92 4.54 2.51
C VAL A 72 -20.18 5.20 3.07
N LYS A 73 -20.45 5.08 4.38
CA LYS A 73 -21.56 5.79 5.04
C LYS A 73 -21.29 7.29 5.20
N LEU A 74 -20.03 7.67 5.42
CA LEU A 74 -19.63 9.07 5.63
C LEU A 74 -19.39 9.83 4.31
N PHE A 75 -18.75 9.16 3.35
CA PHE A 75 -18.25 9.74 2.12
C PHE A 75 -19.09 9.36 0.91
N GLY A 76 -19.87 8.29 0.99
CA GLY A 76 -20.52 7.69 -0.17
C GLY A 76 -19.51 7.20 -1.20
N PHE A 77 -19.97 7.12 -2.45
CA PHE A 77 -19.11 6.85 -3.61
C PHE A 77 -18.53 8.14 -4.21
N ASN A 78 -18.12 9.10 -3.37
CA ASN A 78 -17.52 10.36 -3.83
C ASN A 78 -15.98 10.28 -3.74
N PRO A 79 -15.24 10.16 -4.87
CA PRO A 79 -13.80 10.00 -4.85
C PRO A 79 -13.08 11.17 -4.16
N ILE A 80 -13.53 12.41 -4.35
CA ILE A 80 -12.90 13.60 -3.78
C ILE A 80 -12.86 13.52 -2.25
N ARG A 81 -13.94 13.03 -1.60
CA ARG A 81 -13.98 12.86 -0.14
C ARG A 81 -12.99 11.80 0.35
N TRP A 82 -12.90 10.67 -0.35
CA TRP A 82 -11.94 9.61 -0.04
C TRP A 82 -10.49 10.07 -0.21
N GLN A 83 -10.22 10.80 -1.29
CA GLN A 83 -8.90 11.36 -1.56
C GLN A 83 -8.55 12.47 -0.56
N GLY A 84 -9.53 13.28 -0.13
CA GLY A 84 -9.37 14.22 0.98
C GLY A 84 -9.03 13.52 2.30
N PHE A 85 -9.68 12.38 2.59
CA PHE A 85 -9.33 11.54 3.74
C PHE A 85 -7.90 10.99 3.64
N ALA A 86 -7.43 10.63 2.45
CA ALA A 86 -6.05 10.19 2.24
C ALA A 86 -5.02 11.30 2.54
N ILE A 87 -5.27 12.54 2.13
CA ILE A 87 -4.43 13.71 2.52
C ILE A 87 -4.45 13.88 4.04
N PHE A 88 -5.61 13.74 4.68
CA PHE A 88 -5.72 13.80 6.13
C PHE A 88 -4.90 12.69 6.82
N LEU A 89 -4.94 11.45 6.33
CA LEU A 89 -4.10 10.36 6.81
C LEU A 89 -2.60 10.69 6.67
N ARG A 90 -2.19 11.34 5.58
CA ARG A 90 -0.79 11.78 5.40
C ARG A 90 -0.35 12.80 6.46
N ILE A 91 -1.23 13.75 6.80
CA ILE A 91 -0.99 14.74 7.86
C ILE A 91 -0.87 14.04 9.23
N LEU A 92 -1.81 13.13 9.53
CA LEU A 92 -1.80 12.36 10.78
C LEU A 92 -0.54 11.50 10.93
N ASN A 93 -0.12 10.84 9.85
CA ASN A 93 1.12 10.04 9.83
C ASN A 93 2.36 10.89 10.05
N SER A 94 2.45 12.02 9.37
CA SER A 94 3.55 12.98 9.58
C SER A 94 3.63 13.44 11.04
N ALA A 95 2.47 13.74 11.66
CA ALA A 95 2.40 14.16 13.05
C ALA A 95 2.73 13.03 14.04
N SER A 96 2.23 11.81 13.81
CA SER A 96 2.51 10.64 14.68
C SER A 96 3.99 10.22 14.57
N ILE A 97 4.60 10.30 13.39
CA ILE A 97 6.03 10.06 13.18
C ILE A 97 6.89 11.11 13.89
N ALA A 98 6.50 12.39 13.85
CA ALA A 98 7.16 13.43 14.63
C ALA A 98 7.09 13.13 16.14
N LEU A 99 5.91 12.70 16.62
CA LEU A 99 5.71 12.33 18.02
C LEU A 99 6.56 11.11 18.42
N MET A 100 6.56 10.05 17.62
CA MET A 100 7.42 8.87 17.77
C MET A 100 8.89 9.26 17.83
N MET A 101 9.34 10.09 16.89
CA MET A 101 10.72 10.54 16.80
C MET A 101 11.15 11.34 18.03
N TYR A 102 10.26 12.19 18.56
CA TYR A 102 10.48 12.85 19.85
C TYR A 102 10.54 11.84 21.00
N GLY A 103 9.68 10.83 21.00
CA GLY A 103 9.68 9.74 21.98
C GLY A 103 11.04 9.04 22.06
N ILE A 104 11.58 8.63 20.92
CA ILE A 104 12.85 7.89 20.75
C ILE A 104 14.06 8.78 21.07
N THR A 105 14.14 9.97 20.48
CA THR A 105 15.38 10.77 20.48
C THR A 105 15.41 11.90 21.49
N LYS A 106 14.24 12.29 22.04
CA LYS A 106 14.03 13.51 22.83
C LYS A 106 14.42 14.81 22.12
N SER A 107 14.72 14.78 20.82
CA SER A 107 15.14 15.93 20.03
C SER A 107 13.93 16.56 19.33
N LYS A 108 13.58 17.79 19.72
CA LYS A 108 12.52 18.57 19.03
C LYS A 108 12.86 18.82 17.56
N LYS A 109 14.13 19.08 17.25
CA LYS A 109 14.60 19.28 15.88
C LYS A 109 14.42 18.02 15.04
N ALA A 110 14.80 16.86 15.56
CA ALA A 110 14.66 15.60 14.83
C ALA A 110 13.17 15.25 14.60
N ALA A 111 12.31 15.49 15.61
CA ALA A 111 10.87 15.32 15.49
C ALA A 111 10.23 16.24 14.46
N PHE A 112 10.60 17.53 14.46
CA PHE A 112 10.13 18.47 13.46
C PHE A 112 10.56 18.05 12.05
N LEU A 113 11.84 17.68 11.88
CA LEU A 113 12.39 17.23 10.60
C LEU A 113 11.72 15.94 10.10
N SER A 114 11.50 14.94 10.96
CA SER A 114 10.87 13.69 10.53
C SER A 114 9.43 13.89 10.07
N GLY A 115 8.67 14.78 10.72
CA GLY A 115 7.33 15.12 10.30
C GLY A 115 7.28 15.82 8.94
N ILE A 116 8.11 16.87 8.73
CA ILE A 116 8.11 17.58 7.43
C ILE A 116 8.64 16.70 6.29
N PHE A 117 9.67 15.89 6.55
CA PHE A 117 10.20 14.97 5.57
C PHE A 117 9.16 13.94 5.18
N PHE A 118 8.49 13.33 6.16
CA PHE A 118 7.43 12.38 5.87
C PHE A 118 6.27 13.05 5.15
N ALA A 119 5.86 14.28 5.49
CA ALA A 119 4.80 14.98 4.76
C ALA A 119 5.10 15.07 3.26
N THR A 120 6.36 15.34 2.90
CA THR A 120 6.77 15.51 1.50
C THR A 120 7.16 14.23 0.76
N PHE A 121 7.60 13.18 1.48
CA PHE A 121 8.36 12.07 0.88
C PHE A 121 7.60 11.30 -0.21
N ALA A 122 8.21 11.07 -1.38
CA ALA A 122 7.53 10.39 -2.48
C ALA A 122 7.41 8.86 -2.28
N GLY A 123 8.20 8.27 -1.38
CA GLY A 123 8.15 6.84 -1.12
C GLY A 123 6.91 6.40 -0.36
N GLY A 124 6.38 5.24 -0.76
CA GLY A 124 5.12 4.70 -0.27
C GLY A 124 3.97 5.69 -0.44
N ILE A 125 3.84 6.31 -1.62
CA ILE A 125 2.76 7.25 -1.92
C ILE A 125 1.44 6.53 -2.24
N GLU A 126 1.49 5.31 -2.79
CA GLU A 126 0.30 4.54 -3.18
C GLU A 126 -0.78 4.42 -2.09
N PRO A 127 -0.44 4.15 -0.80
CA PRO A 127 -1.40 4.12 0.31
C PRO A 127 -2.18 5.43 0.54
N TYR A 128 -1.81 6.52 -0.11
CA TYR A 128 -2.50 7.81 -0.02
C TYR A 128 -3.16 8.21 -1.34
N THR A 129 -3.06 7.38 -2.37
CA THR A 129 -3.72 7.63 -3.67
C THR A 129 -4.81 6.61 -3.92
N TRP A 130 -4.72 5.41 -3.33
CA TRP A 130 -5.54 4.24 -3.61
C TRP A 130 -6.28 3.83 -2.33
N VAL A 131 -7.61 3.89 -2.36
CA VAL A 131 -8.45 3.69 -1.15
C VAL A 131 -8.19 2.33 -0.52
N SER A 132 -8.14 1.28 -1.33
CA SER A 132 -7.88 -0.08 -0.86
C SER A 132 -6.48 -0.28 -0.29
N ALA A 133 -5.54 0.63 -0.59
CA ALA A 133 -4.18 0.63 -0.03
C ALA A 133 -4.04 1.45 1.27
N HIS A 134 -5.07 2.19 1.71
CA HIS A 134 -5.07 2.99 2.93
C HIS A 134 -4.67 2.19 4.19
N THR A 135 -4.88 0.87 4.17
CA THR A 135 -4.35 -0.08 5.16
C THR A 135 -2.92 0.25 5.61
N SER A 136 -2.00 0.48 4.67
CA SER A 136 -0.59 0.76 5.02
C SER A 136 -0.44 2.12 5.71
N ALA A 137 -1.24 3.12 5.33
CA ALA A 137 -1.25 4.42 6.00
C ALA A 137 -1.79 4.32 7.44
N LEU A 138 -2.85 3.54 7.67
CA LEU A 138 -3.38 3.28 9.01
C LEU A 138 -2.37 2.53 9.90
N ILE A 139 -1.66 1.53 9.35
CA ILE A 139 -0.57 0.83 10.06
C ILE A 139 0.51 1.82 10.51
N ILE A 140 0.95 2.71 9.62
CA ILE A 140 1.96 3.72 9.95
C ILE A 140 1.49 4.60 11.12
N PHE A 141 0.23 5.06 11.08
CA PHE A 141 -0.35 5.90 12.12
C PHE A 141 -0.27 5.23 13.49
N PHE A 142 -0.91 4.07 13.62
CA PHE A 142 -1.07 3.37 14.89
C PHE A 142 0.25 2.76 15.38
N PHE A 143 1.13 2.33 14.47
CA PHE A 143 2.41 1.79 14.88
C PHE A 143 3.38 2.88 15.36
N ALA A 144 3.36 4.07 14.76
CA ALA A 144 4.13 5.21 15.27
C ALA A 144 3.68 5.60 16.70
N LEU A 145 2.37 5.58 16.96
CA LEU A 145 1.83 5.79 18.33
C LEU A 145 2.23 4.65 19.27
N THR A 146 2.17 3.40 18.81
CA THR A 146 2.64 2.23 19.56
C THR A 146 4.06 2.44 20.06
N VAL A 147 4.97 2.77 19.15
CA VAL A 147 6.39 2.98 19.46
C VAL A 147 6.58 4.17 20.41
N TYR A 148 5.87 5.28 20.18
CA TYR A 148 5.90 6.42 21.09
C TYR A 148 5.55 6.03 22.53
N PHE A 149 4.41 5.36 22.73
CA PHE A 149 3.97 4.95 24.06
C PHE A 149 4.81 3.82 24.63
N TRP A 150 5.38 2.95 23.77
CA TRP A 150 6.28 1.87 24.16
C TRP A 150 7.56 2.42 24.78
N VAL A 151 8.21 3.38 24.12
CA VAL A 151 9.41 4.04 24.64
C VAL A 151 9.14 4.76 25.97
N ARG A 152 7.88 5.13 26.23
CA ARG A 152 7.42 5.77 27.47
C ARG A 152 6.90 4.80 28.53
N ALA A 153 6.99 3.49 28.29
CA ALA A 153 6.48 2.45 29.18
C ALA A 153 5.00 2.61 29.55
N SER A 154 4.16 3.04 28.58
CA SER A 154 2.72 3.18 28.77
C SER A 154 1.97 1.96 28.22
N TRP A 155 0.95 1.50 28.95
CA TRP A 155 0.06 0.41 28.52
C TRP A 155 -0.68 0.70 27.21
N LEU A 156 -0.88 1.98 26.88
CA LEU A 156 -1.48 2.41 25.61
C LEU A 156 -0.71 1.88 24.38
N SER A 157 0.57 1.55 24.54
CA SER A 157 1.34 0.90 23.47
C SER A 157 0.76 -0.45 23.06
N LEU A 158 0.28 -1.27 24.01
CA LEU A 158 -0.34 -2.56 23.70
C LEU A 158 -1.68 -2.37 22.98
N PHE A 159 -2.47 -1.39 23.40
CA PHE A 159 -3.72 -1.04 22.73
C PHE A 159 -3.50 -0.67 21.26
N PHE A 160 -2.55 0.23 20.98
CA PHE A 160 -2.23 0.61 19.60
C PHE A 160 -1.55 -0.52 18.82
N LEU A 161 -0.77 -1.38 19.47
CA LEU A 161 -0.16 -2.55 18.83
C LEU A 161 -1.23 -3.54 18.37
N ILE A 162 -2.22 -3.81 19.21
CA ILE A 162 -3.35 -4.67 18.87
C ILE A 162 -4.09 -4.09 17.66
N ILE A 163 -4.42 -2.80 17.67
CA ILE A 163 -5.06 -2.13 16.52
C ILE A 163 -4.20 -2.28 15.26
N THR A 164 -2.89 -2.04 15.36
CA THR A 164 -1.95 -2.17 14.23
C THR A 164 -1.99 -3.57 13.62
N LEU A 165 -1.92 -4.60 14.47
CA LEU A 165 -1.96 -6.01 14.04
C LEU A 165 -3.32 -6.38 13.47
N SER A 166 -4.40 -5.85 14.02
CA SER A 166 -5.76 -6.07 13.51
C SER A 166 -5.99 -5.44 12.13
N ILE A 167 -5.31 -4.34 11.78
CA ILE A 167 -5.51 -3.67 10.48
C ILE A 167 -5.06 -4.57 9.31
N SER A 168 -3.87 -5.14 9.39
CA SER A 168 -3.43 -6.18 8.46
C SER A 168 -2.40 -7.08 9.14
N PRO A 169 -2.82 -8.25 9.65
CA PRO A 169 -1.92 -9.17 10.34
C PRO A 169 -0.69 -9.54 9.51
N GLY A 170 -0.86 -9.84 8.21
CA GLY A 170 0.25 -10.20 7.31
C GLY A 170 1.30 -9.10 7.15
N ARG A 171 0.88 -7.86 6.91
CA ARG A 171 1.81 -6.72 6.76
C ARG A 171 2.39 -6.25 8.10
N ALA A 172 1.63 -6.38 9.18
CA ALA A 172 2.03 -5.93 10.51
C ALA A 172 2.80 -6.98 11.32
N PHE A 173 2.89 -8.23 10.85
CA PHE A 173 3.45 -9.36 11.60
C PHE A 173 4.87 -9.11 12.14
N PHE A 174 5.72 -8.45 11.35
CA PHE A 174 7.11 -8.18 11.74
C PHE A 174 7.28 -6.93 12.62
N LEU A 175 6.24 -6.10 12.76
CA LEU A 175 6.35 -4.83 13.49
C LEU A 175 6.63 -5.00 15.00
N PRO A 176 6.06 -5.97 15.74
CA PRO A 176 6.38 -6.18 17.14
C PRO A 176 7.87 -6.48 17.39
N PHE A 177 8.60 -7.04 16.41
CA PHE A 177 10.05 -7.28 16.55
C PHE A 177 10.85 -5.98 16.71
N PHE A 178 10.36 -4.83 16.22
CA PHE A 178 11.01 -3.54 16.46
C PHE A 178 11.00 -3.15 17.93
N LEU A 179 9.91 -3.45 18.62
CA LEU A 179 9.77 -3.19 20.05
C LEU A 179 10.77 -4.05 20.84
N LEU A 180 10.99 -5.29 20.39
CA LEU A 180 12.03 -6.18 20.94
C LEU A 180 13.43 -5.65 20.68
N ILE A 181 13.74 -5.23 19.44
CA ILE A 181 15.06 -4.68 19.09
C ILE A 181 15.38 -3.45 19.96
N TRP A 182 14.38 -2.58 20.17
CA TRP A 182 14.52 -1.42 21.04
C TRP A 182 14.82 -1.82 22.50
N ASP A 183 14.06 -2.75 23.05
CA ASP A 183 14.23 -3.19 24.45
C ASP A 183 15.54 -3.97 24.66
N LEU A 184 15.91 -4.84 23.71
CA LEU A 184 17.19 -5.57 23.72
C LEU A 184 18.37 -4.61 23.67
N GLY A 185 18.28 -3.56 22.84
CA GLY A 185 19.30 -2.52 22.79
C GLY A 185 19.42 -1.75 24.10
N LEU A 186 18.32 -1.45 24.80
CA LEU A 186 18.38 -0.85 26.14
C LEU A 186 18.96 -1.80 27.19
N PHE A 187 18.58 -3.07 27.16
CA PHE A 187 19.08 -4.10 28.06
C PHE A 187 20.59 -4.29 27.94
N TRP A 188 21.10 -4.42 26.71
CA TRP A 188 22.54 -4.58 26.45
C TRP A 188 23.36 -3.41 27.00
N ARG A 189 22.77 -2.21 27.04
CA ARG A 189 23.40 -0.99 27.56
C ARG A 189 23.42 -0.90 29.08
N SER A 190 22.48 -1.53 29.80
CA SER A 190 22.29 -1.33 31.24
C SER A 190 23.13 -2.27 32.13
N SER A 191 24.02 -3.08 31.55
CA SER A 191 24.89 -4.05 32.26
C SER A 191 24.12 -5.01 33.19
N GLY A 192 22.83 -5.27 32.91
CA GLY A 192 22.02 -6.28 33.60
C GLY A 192 21.70 -6.02 35.08
N LYS A 193 21.77 -4.78 35.58
CA LYS A 193 21.63 -4.52 37.04
C LYS A 193 20.31 -3.93 37.53
N LYS A 194 19.45 -3.37 36.67
CA LYS A 194 18.08 -2.93 37.05
C LYS A 194 17.14 -2.94 35.84
N GLY A 195 16.09 -3.76 35.85
CA GLY A 195 15.00 -3.74 34.85
C GLY A 195 14.58 -5.10 34.27
N ASP A 196 15.31 -6.17 34.58
CA ASP A 196 15.24 -7.47 33.89
C ASP A 196 13.84 -8.11 33.91
N LYS A 197 13.11 -8.01 35.03
CA LYS A 197 11.75 -8.57 35.13
C LYS A 197 10.74 -7.83 34.25
N PHE A 198 10.86 -6.51 34.13
CA PHE A 198 9.95 -5.70 33.31
C PHE A 198 10.24 -5.90 31.82
N LEU A 199 11.53 -5.96 31.44
CA LEU A 199 11.94 -6.28 30.07
C LEU A 199 11.53 -7.70 29.67
N LEU A 200 11.71 -8.67 30.56
CA LEU A 200 11.25 -10.05 30.33
C LEU A 200 9.73 -10.12 30.14
N ALA A 201 8.95 -9.42 30.96
CA ALA A 201 7.49 -9.38 30.81
C ALA A 201 7.06 -8.79 29.46
N ARG A 202 7.73 -7.73 28.99
CA ARG A 202 7.50 -7.14 27.65
C ARG A 202 7.91 -8.07 26.52
N PHE A 203 9.05 -8.73 26.68
CA PHE A 203 9.54 -9.73 25.73
C PHE A 203 8.55 -10.89 25.59
N ILE A 204 8.12 -11.47 26.71
CA ILE A 204 7.08 -12.52 26.76
C ILE A 204 5.79 -12.01 26.11
N SER A 205 5.32 -10.80 26.47
CA SER A 205 4.08 -10.24 25.90
C SER A 205 4.15 -10.13 24.37
N VAL A 206 5.26 -9.63 23.82
CA VAL A 206 5.43 -9.51 22.37
C VAL A 206 5.52 -10.90 21.71
N ILE A 207 6.26 -11.83 22.29
CA ILE A 207 6.33 -13.21 21.78
C ILE A 207 4.96 -13.88 21.81
N SER A 208 4.21 -13.74 22.90
CA SER A 208 2.85 -14.27 23.02
C SER A 208 1.93 -13.68 21.95
N ILE A 209 2.04 -12.37 21.66
CA ILE A 209 1.28 -11.73 20.59
C ILE A 209 1.69 -12.28 19.22
N ILE A 210 2.99 -12.43 18.94
CA ILE A 210 3.49 -12.98 17.68
C ILE A 210 3.01 -14.43 17.50
N LEU A 211 3.14 -15.26 18.53
CA LEU A 211 2.69 -16.65 18.53
C LEU A 211 1.18 -16.73 18.33
N PHE A 212 0.41 -15.87 19.01
CA PHE A 212 -1.03 -15.80 18.84
C PHE A 212 -1.41 -15.43 17.40
N VAL A 213 -0.79 -14.40 16.82
CA VAL A 213 -1.02 -14.02 15.42
C VAL A 213 -0.62 -15.16 14.49
N TYR A 214 0.52 -15.81 14.70
CA TYR A 214 0.96 -16.94 13.89
C TYR A 214 0.00 -18.13 13.95
N ILE A 215 -0.42 -18.53 15.16
CA ILE A 215 -1.39 -19.61 15.37
C ILE A 215 -2.71 -19.26 14.69
N PHE A 216 -3.19 -18.01 14.86
CA PHE A 216 -4.41 -17.53 14.22
C PHE A 216 -4.31 -17.57 12.68
N LEU A 217 -3.19 -17.09 12.12
CA LEU A 217 -2.93 -17.13 10.67
C LEU A 217 -2.90 -18.58 10.15
N LYS A 218 -2.16 -19.46 10.84
CA LYS A 218 -2.04 -20.88 10.47
C LYS A 218 -3.39 -21.61 10.55
N ALA A 219 -4.13 -21.43 11.63
CA ALA A 219 -5.42 -22.08 11.85
C ALA A 219 -6.48 -21.63 10.84
N LYS A 220 -6.48 -20.34 10.47
CA LYS A 220 -7.52 -19.76 9.63
C LYS A 220 -7.25 -19.93 8.14
N PHE A 221 -5.99 -19.86 7.72
CA PHE A 221 -5.66 -19.81 6.29
C PHE A 221 -4.97 -21.08 5.78
N GLY A 222 -4.61 -22.04 6.64
CA GLY A 222 -3.97 -23.29 6.21
C GLY A 222 -2.56 -23.12 5.63
N TYR A 223 -2.08 -21.89 5.45
CA TYR A 223 -0.72 -21.60 5.03
C TYR A 223 0.23 -21.96 6.18
N GLY A 224 1.05 -23.00 5.97
CA GLY A 224 2.41 -22.90 6.45
C GLY A 224 3.06 -21.72 5.74
N VAL A 225 3.85 -20.91 6.43
CA VAL A 225 4.76 -19.99 5.76
C VAL A 225 5.74 -20.87 4.97
N THR A 226 5.41 -21.16 3.71
CA THR A 226 6.36 -21.79 2.78
C THR A 226 7.39 -20.73 2.49
N PHE A 227 8.50 -20.78 3.22
CA PHE A 227 9.67 -20.00 2.85
C PHE A 227 10.09 -20.50 1.46
N PRO A 228 9.99 -19.68 0.39
CA PRO A 228 10.53 -20.08 -0.90
C PRO A 228 12.03 -20.39 -0.74
N ASN A 229 12.66 -21.02 -1.73
CA ASN A 229 14.12 -21.17 -1.75
C ASN A 229 14.78 -19.77 -1.82
N ILE A 230 14.91 -19.14 -0.65
CA ILE A 230 15.42 -17.77 -0.41
C ILE A 230 16.88 -17.62 -0.86
N VAL A 231 17.56 -18.74 -1.09
CA VAL A 231 18.99 -18.79 -1.42
C VAL A 231 19.27 -18.46 -2.89
N SER A 232 18.26 -18.27 -3.74
CA SER A 232 18.51 -17.86 -5.13
C SER A 232 19.05 -16.41 -5.19
N PRO A 233 20.20 -16.16 -5.84
CA PRO A 233 20.80 -14.83 -5.94
C PRO A 233 19.83 -13.77 -6.48
N ILE A 234 18.98 -14.13 -7.46
CA ILE A 234 18.03 -13.20 -8.06
C ILE A 234 17.00 -12.65 -7.06
N TYR A 235 16.60 -13.44 -6.05
CA TYR A 235 15.65 -12.99 -5.03
C TYR A 235 16.32 -12.02 -4.04
N LEU A 236 17.59 -12.22 -3.73
CA LEU A 236 18.38 -11.30 -2.91
C LEU A 236 18.66 -10.00 -3.67
N GLU A 237 18.96 -10.07 -4.97
CA GLU A 237 19.11 -8.89 -5.82
C GLU A 237 17.83 -8.04 -5.83
N ARG A 238 16.66 -8.66 -5.97
CA ARG A 238 15.36 -7.95 -5.94
C ARG A 238 15.06 -7.35 -4.57
N LEU A 239 15.41 -8.06 -3.48
CA LEU A 239 15.31 -7.52 -2.12
C LEU A 239 16.18 -6.27 -1.96
N PHE A 240 17.46 -6.34 -2.29
CA PHE A 240 18.38 -5.22 -2.15
C PHE A 240 18.04 -4.08 -3.10
N SER A 241 17.63 -4.34 -4.33
CA SER A 241 17.20 -3.32 -5.28
C SER A 241 15.96 -2.58 -4.76
N SER A 242 14.98 -3.30 -4.21
CA SER A 242 13.80 -2.69 -3.59
C SER A 242 14.14 -1.81 -2.39
N LEU A 243 15.04 -2.25 -1.52
CA LEU A 243 15.52 -1.43 -0.40
C LEU A 243 16.32 -0.22 -0.91
N GLY A 244 17.16 -0.41 -1.93
CA GLY A 244 17.92 0.63 -2.61
C GLY A 244 17.05 1.69 -3.26
N ASN A 245 15.92 1.29 -3.85
CA ASN A 245 14.92 2.17 -4.42
C ASN A 245 14.38 3.15 -3.39
N LEU A 246 14.36 2.81 -2.09
CA LEU A 246 14.00 3.75 -1.03
C LEU A 246 15.02 4.90 -0.89
N PHE A 247 16.30 4.63 -1.14
CA PHE A 247 17.39 5.60 -1.00
C PHE A 247 17.57 6.48 -2.25
N SER A 248 17.27 5.97 -3.45
CA SER A 248 17.47 6.68 -4.73
C SER A 248 16.17 7.13 -5.39
N GLY A 249 15.07 6.42 -5.21
CA GLY A 249 13.88 6.55 -6.04
C GLY A 249 13.12 7.87 -5.88
N TRP A 250 13.37 8.61 -4.80
CA TRP A 250 12.84 9.97 -4.61
C TRP A 250 13.60 11.02 -5.45
N ALA A 251 14.83 10.73 -5.88
CA ALA A 251 15.63 11.56 -6.78
C ALA A 251 15.57 11.06 -8.23
N PHE A 252 15.57 9.73 -8.42
CA PHE A 252 15.59 9.09 -9.74
C PHE A 252 14.28 8.33 -10.00
N PRO A 253 13.50 8.65 -11.05
CA PRO A 253 12.33 7.85 -11.43
C PRO A 253 12.77 6.44 -11.79
N ILE A 254 12.39 5.47 -10.98
CA ILE A 254 12.39 4.08 -11.43
C ILE A 254 10.94 3.78 -11.77
N ASN A 255 10.71 3.41 -13.03
CA ASN A 255 9.37 3.24 -13.56
C ASN A 255 8.70 2.06 -12.84
N GLU A 256 7.50 2.26 -12.29
CA GLU A 256 6.76 1.24 -11.52
C GLU A 256 6.54 -0.04 -12.35
N ILE A 257 6.48 0.07 -13.68
CA ILE A 257 6.26 -1.03 -14.62
C ILE A 257 7.52 -1.89 -14.81
N ALA A 258 8.72 -1.36 -14.52
CA ALA A 258 9.98 -2.08 -14.65
C ALA A 258 10.04 -3.34 -13.76
N SER A 259 9.23 -3.41 -12.70
CA SER A 259 9.12 -4.59 -11.83
C SER A 259 8.58 -5.84 -12.53
N THR A 260 7.93 -5.67 -13.69
CA THR A 260 7.27 -6.75 -14.45
C THR A 260 7.92 -7.02 -15.80
N VAL A 261 8.86 -6.17 -16.20
CA VAL A 261 9.48 -6.19 -17.53
C VAL A 261 10.87 -6.81 -17.41
N ALA A 262 11.20 -7.78 -18.27
CA ALA A 262 12.50 -8.44 -18.24
C ALA A 262 13.64 -7.39 -18.31
N PHE A 263 14.60 -7.44 -17.38
CA PHE A 263 15.69 -6.46 -17.27
C PHE A 263 16.38 -6.18 -18.60
N GLU A 264 16.52 -7.20 -19.46
CA GLU A 264 17.11 -7.10 -20.79
C GLU A 264 16.40 -6.10 -21.72
N SER A 265 15.08 -5.95 -21.57
CA SER A 265 14.24 -5.04 -22.35
C SER A 265 14.17 -3.61 -21.79
N LEU A 266 14.82 -3.35 -20.66
CA LEU A 266 14.94 -1.98 -20.12
C LEU A 266 15.91 -1.14 -20.97
N SER A 267 15.60 0.15 -21.10
CA SER A 267 16.52 1.10 -21.72
C SER A 267 17.84 1.19 -20.93
N PRO A 268 18.97 1.57 -21.55
CA PRO A 268 20.27 1.65 -20.87
C PRO A 268 20.24 2.52 -19.60
N LEU A 269 19.49 3.63 -19.64
CA LEU A 269 19.32 4.51 -18.48
C LEU A 269 18.57 3.81 -17.33
N MET A 270 17.52 3.06 -17.63
CA MET A 270 16.76 2.31 -16.62
C MET A 270 17.62 1.19 -16.01
N LYS A 271 18.42 0.49 -16.83
CA LYS A 271 19.40 -0.49 -16.34
C LYS A 271 20.40 0.13 -15.36
N ALA A 272 20.93 1.31 -15.68
CA ALA A 272 21.85 2.03 -14.80
C ALA A 272 21.18 2.40 -13.46
N PHE A 273 19.92 2.82 -13.47
CA PHE A 273 19.18 3.10 -12.25
C PHE A 273 18.92 1.86 -11.39
N SER A 274 18.55 0.73 -11.99
CA SER A 274 18.41 -0.54 -11.27
C SER A 274 19.74 -0.99 -10.65
N ILE A 275 20.87 -0.86 -11.35
CA ILE A 275 22.21 -1.16 -10.80
C ILE A 275 22.54 -0.22 -9.63
N ALA A 276 22.24 1.08 -9.75
CA ALA A 276 22.44 2.04 -8.68
C ALA A 276 21.58 1.71 -7.45
N ALA A 277 20.33 1.29 -7.65
CA ALA A 277 19.45 0.82 -6.58
C ALA A 277 20.03 -0.40 -5.88
N LEU A 278 20.40 -1.45 -6.61
CA LEU A 278 21.05 -2.64 -6.05
C LEU A 278 22.28 -2.26 -5.21
N THR A 279 23.15 -1.40 -5.75
CA THR A 279 24.36 -0.92 -5.08
C THR A 279 24.04 -0.20 -3.77
N LEU A 280 23.04 0.68 -3.76
CA LEU A 280 22.60 1.38 -2.55
C LEU A 280 21.96 0.44 -1.53
N GLY A 281 21.23 -0.58 -1.99
CA GLY A 281 20.69 -1.64 -1.13
C GLY A 281 21.79 -2.45 -0.43
N MET A 282 22.82 -2.85 -1.17
CA MET A 282 24.00 -3.51 -0.62
C MET A 282 24.77 -2.60 0.35
N PHE A 283 24.95 -1.33 -0.02
CA PHE A 283 25.59 -0.34 0.86
C PHE A 283 24.81 -0.16 2.16
N TYR A 284 23.47 -0.08 2.09
CA TYR A 284 22.61 -0.06 3.28
C TYR A 284 22.85 -1.28 4.18
N PHE A 285 22.97 -2.48 3.60
CA PHE A 285 23.22 -3.70 4.36
C PHE A 285 24.59 -3.65 5.06
N VAL A 286 25.66 -3.30 4.34
CA VAL A 286 27.01 -3.17 4.90
C VAL A 286 27.05 -2.10 6.00
N TYR A 287 26.44 -0.94 5.75
CA TYR A 287 26.35 0.13 6.74
C TYR A 287 25.59 -0.30 8.00
N SER A 288 24.50 -1.06 7.85
CA SER A 288 23.74 -1.63 8.96
C SER A 288 24.59 -2.58 9.81
N LEU A 289 25.39 -3.43 9.16
CA LEU A 289 26.32 -4.32 9.85
C LEU A 289 27.40 -3.53 10.61
N MET A 290 27.96 -2.48 10.00
CA MET A 290 28.93 -1.61 10.67
C MET A 290 28.35 -0.91 11.90
N ILE A 291 27.11 -0.42 11.83
CA ILE A 291 26.43 0.20 12.97
C ILE A 291 26.13 -0.84 14.06
N LEU A 292 25.71 -2.06 13.70
CA LEU A 292 25.51 -3.15 14.65
C LEU A 292 26.81 -3.49 15.39
N ILE A 293 27.91 -3.68 14.66
CA ILE A 293 29.23 -3.94 15.24
C ILE A 293 29.64 -2.80 16.19
N ASN A 294 29.51 -1.55 15.74
CA ASN A 294 29.79 -0.38 16.58
C ASN A 294 28.92 -0.32 17.83
N PHE A 295 27.64 -0.72 17.73
CA PHE A 295 26.74 -0.78 18.87
C PHE A 295 27.15 -1.87 19.87
N ILE A 296 27.52 -3.06 19.40
CA ILE A 296 27.98 -4.18 20.25
C ILE A 296 29.18 -3.74 21.09
N PHE A 297 30.15 -3.04 20.49
CA PHE A 297 31.36 -2.59 21.17
C PHE A 297 31.15 -1.34 22.04
N LYS A 298 30.48 -0.30 21.52
CA LYS A 298 30.38 1.01 22.20
C LYS A 298 29.16 1.13 23.11
N LYS A 299 28.08 0.38 22.83
CA LYS A 299 26.82 0.37 23.59
C LYS A 299 26.24 1.78 23.82
N ASP A 300 26.44 2.69 22.87
CA ASP A 300 25.95 4.07 22.99
C ASP A 300 24.49 4.19 22.51
N LEU A 301 23.78 5.21 23.04
CA LEU A 301 22.39 5.46 22.63
C LEU A 301 22.30 5.87 21.15
N LYS A 302 23.35 6.50 20.63
CA LYS A 302 23.38 7.00 19.26
C LYS A 302 23.30 5.83 18.27
N ASN A 303 24.19 4.84 18.38
CA ASN A 303 24.19 3.68 17.50
C ASN A 303 22.97 2.80 17.73
N HIS A 304 22.43 2.75 18.96
CA HIS A 304 21.15 2.09 19.21
C HIS A 304 20.00 2.70 18.38
N ILE A 305 19.88 4.03 18.36
CA ILE A 305 18.86 4.73 17.56
C ILE A 305 19.08 4.50 16.06
N TYR A 306 20.33 4.54 15.59
CA TYR A 306 20.65 4.22 14.20
C TYR A 306 20.25 2.79 13.84
N LEU A 307 20.63 1.82 14.66
CA LEU A 307 20.31 0.41 14.48
C LEU A 307 18.79 0.20 14.45
N PHE A 308 18.05 0.84 15.35
CA PHE A 308 16.58 0.78 15.37
C PHE A 308 15.96 1.21 14.03
N PHE A 309 16.37 2.35 13.47
CA PHE A 309 15.84 2.82 12.18
C PHE A 309 16.35 2.02 10.98
N LEU A 310 17.60 1.52 11.02
CA LEU A 310 18.12 0.64 9.97
C LEU A 310 17.35 -0.68 9.95
N SER A 311 17.20 -1.33 11.11
CA SER A 311 16.36 -2.52 11.23
C SER A 311 14.93 -2.25 10.76
N TRP A 312 14.36 -1.06 11.06
CA TRP A 312 13.04 -0.65 10.57
C TRP A 312 12.92 -0.71 9.05
N ILE A 313 13.90 -0.20 8.33
CA ILE A 313 13.89 -0.18 6.86
C ILE A 313 13.80 -1.62 6.31
N GLY A 314 14.68 -2.51 6.79
CA GLY A 314 14.75 -3.90 6.32
C GLY A 314 13.55 -4.75 6.75
N LEU A 315 13.34 -4.88 8.06
CA LEU A 315 12.34 -5.83 8.60
C LEU A 315 10.90 -5.47 8.22
N SER A 316 10.59 -4.20 7.99
CA SER A 316 9.25 -3.78 7.55
C SER A 316 8.95 -4.20 6.11
N TYR A 317 9.98 -4.42 5.28
CA TYR A 317 9.83 -4.84 3.89
C TYR A 317 9.79 -6.36 3.73
N ILE A 318 10.51 -7.09 4.59
CA ILE A 318 10.60 -8.56 4.56
C ILE A 318 9.26 -9.27 4.36
N PRO A 319 8.17 -8.97 5.10
CA PRO A 319 6.91 -9.68 4.88
C PRO A 319 6.35 -9.50 3.45
N ASN A 320 6.50 -8.33 2.84
CA ASN A 320 6.06 -8.11 1.46
C ASN A 320 6.97 -8.82 0.45
N TRP A 321 8.28 -8.86 0.71
CA TRP A 321 9.21 -9.63 -0.13
C TRP A 321 9.03 -11.13 -0.01
N LEU A 322 8.72 -11.66 1.18
CA LEU A 322 8.43 -13.09 1.35
C LEU A 322 7.11 -13.50 0.67
N PHE A 323 6.16 -12.57 0.55
CA PHE A 323 4.91 -12.79 -0.18
C PHE A 323 5.15 -12.90 -1.69
N ASP A 324 6.01 -12.05 -2.25
CA ASP A 324 6.42 -12.13 -3.65
C ASP A 324 7.92 -11.82 -3.79
N THR A 325 8.75 -12.86 -3.70
CA THR A 325 10.21 -12.73 -3.81
C THR A 325 10.68 -12.32 -5.19
N SER A 326 9.76 -12.38 -6.16
CA SER A 326 10.00 -12.03 -7.54
C SER A 326 9.78 -10.53 -7.80
N LEU A 327 9.22 -9.77 -6.86
CA LEU A 327 8.91 -8.37 -7.09
C LEU A 327 10.09 -7.45 -6.73
N GLU A 328 10.56 -6.68 -7.71
CA GLU A 328 11.37 -5.48 -7.45
C GLU A 328 10.42 -4.28 -7.34
N VAL A 329 10.31 -3.64 -6.19
CA VAL A 329 9.34 -2.55 -6.01
C VAL A 329 9.97 -1.17 -6.19
N ALA A 330 9.28 -0.31 -6.93
CA ALA A 330 9.62 1.11 -7.01
C ALA A 330 9.33 1.84 -5.69
N THR A 331 9.98 3.00 -5.49
CA THR A 331 9.91 3.76 -4.23
C THR A 331 8.48 4.12 -3.81
N SER A 332 7.61 4.43 -4.78
CA SER A 332 6.20 4.80 -4.57
C SER A 332 5.31 3.67 -4.08
N HIS A 333 5.73 2.42 -4.29
CA HIS A 333 4.91 1.25 -4.07
C HIS A 333 4.54 1.07 -2.60
N ARG A 334 3.29 0.64 -2.35
CA ARG A 334 2.72 0.45 -1.00
C ARG A 334 3.49 -0.55 -0.13
N TYR A 335 4.29 -1.43 -0.71
CA TYR A 335 5.12 -2.41 0.04
C TYR A 335 6.31 -1.76 0.75
N LEU A 336 6.78 -0.59 0.29
CA LEU A 336 7.84 0.18 0.96
C LEU A 336 7.30 1.24 1.93
N ALA A 337 5.98 1.37 2.07
CA ALA A 337 5.37 2.46 2.83
C ALA A 337 5.77 2.45 4.32
N VAL A 338 5.86 1.28 4.95
CA VAL A 338 6.28 1.20 6.36
C VAL A 338 7.81 1.38 6.49
N SER A 339 8.60 0.82 5.57
CA SER A 339 10.07 1.01 5.52
C SER A 339 10.47 2.48 5.36
N THR A 340 9.67 3.25 4.61
CA THR A 340 9.82 4.69 4.45
C THR A 340 9.90 5.45 5.77
N VAL A 341 9.15 5.02 6.79
CA VAL A 341 9.18 5.65 8.12
C VAL A 341 10.59 5.56 8.73
N GLY A 342 11.21 4.38 8.65
CA GLY A 342 12.58 4.14 9.11
C GLY A 342 13.59 5.02 8.38
N PHE A 343 13.49 5.09 7.04
CA PHE A 343 14.37 5.92 6.22
C PHE A 343 14.24 7.41 6.54
N VAL A 344 13.01 7.94 6.58
CA VAL A 344 12.77 9.35 6.90
C VAL A 344 13.28 9.70 8.30
N CYS A 345 13.05 8.84 9.29
CA CYS A 345 13.53 9.07 10.65
C CYS A 345 15.06 8.99 10.74
N LEU A 346 15.70 8.08 10.00
CA LEU A 346 17.15 7.95 9.91
C LEU A 346 17.78 9.24 9.37
N VAL A 347 17.25 9.76 8.25
CA VAL A 347 17.72 11.01 7.63
C VAL A 347 17.47 12.20 8.56
N ALA A 348 16.27 12.32 9.13
CA ALA A 348 15.91 13.37 10.09
C ALA A 348 16.83 13.36 11.32
N TYR A 349 17.11 12.19 11.88
CA TYR A 349 18.01 12.05 13.02
C TYR A 349 19.42 12.54 12.69
N THR A 350 19.97 12.07 11.56
CA THR A 350 21.31 12.42 11.09
C THR A 350 21.46 13.93 10.92
N LEU A 351 20.54 14.56 10.19
CA LEU A 351 20.58 16.00 9.92
C LEU A 351 20.27 16.85 11.15
N SER A 352 19.46 16.35 12.09
CA SER A 352 19.17 17.07 13.33
C SER A 352 20.44 17.38 14.14
N ARG A 353 21.44 16.50 14.06
CA ARG A 353 22.70 16.60 14.80
C ARG A 353 23.74 17.50 14.13
N SER A 354 23.59 17.77 12.84
CA SER A 354 24.45 18.69 12.12
C SER A 354 23.96 20.14 12.25
N LYS A 355 24.91 21.08 12.31
CA LYS A 355 24.65 22.53 12.31
C LYS A 355 25.22 23.25 11.07
N ASN A 356 25.82 22.51 10.15
CA ASN A 356 26.45 23.07 8.95
C ASN A 356 25.38 23.62 7.97
N PHE A 357 25.66 24.75 7.31
CA PHE A 357 24.90 25.29 6.18
C PHE A 357 24.48 24.22 5.16
N LEU A 358 25.38 23.29 4.82
CA LEU A 358 25.10 22.20 3.87
C LEU A 358 23.92 21.31 4.32
N THR A 359 23.65 21.23 5.62
CA THR A 359 22.48 20.53 6.18
C THR A 359 21.18 21.20 5.79
N TYR A 360 21.13 22.54 5.86
CA TYR A 360 19.95 23.31 5.48
C TYR A 360 19.73 23.25 3.97
N LEU A 361 20.80 23.35 3.19
CA LEU A 361 20.74 23.14 1.73
C LEU A 361 20.18 21.74 1.40
N PHE A 362 20.68 20.70 2.06
CA PHE A 362 20.18 19.34 1.87
C PHE A 362 18.70 19.22 2.25
N ILE A 363 18.25 19.83 3.36
CA ILE A 363 16.83 19.83 3.76
C ILE A 363 15.97 20.43 2.64
N VAL A 364 16.34 21.58 2.09
CA VAL A 364 15.57 22.26 1.03
C VAL A 364 15.54 21.41 -0.25
N VAL A 365 16.68 20.86 -0.66
CA VAL A 365 16.78 19.99 -1.85
C VAL A 365 15.95 18.72 -1.65
N PHE A 366 16.04 18.09 -0.48
CA PHE A 366 15.29 16.87 -0.17
C PHE A 366 13.78 17.11 -0.23
N LEU A 367 13.27 18.18 0.40
CA LEU A 367 11.85 18.53 0.35
C LEU A 367 11.40 18.81 -1.09
N SER A 368 12.17 19.61 -1.83
CA SER A 368 11.84 20.03 -3.20
C SER A 368 11.80 18.84 -4.16
N LEU A 369 12.83 17.99 -4.15
CA LEU A 369 12.88 16.80 -5.00
C LEU A 369 11.76 15.81 -4.68
N ASN A 370 11.41 15.64 -3.40
CA ASN A 370 10.29 14.76 -3.03
C ASN A 370 8.93 15.30 -3.50
N ILE A 371 8.68 16.61 -3.36
CA ILE A 371 7.45 17.24 -3.89
C ILE A 371 7.40 17.10 -5.42
N LEU A 372 8.50 17.35 -6.12
CA LEU A 372 8.58 17.23 -7.58
C LEU A 372 8.37 15.78 -8.04
N THR A 373 9.02 14.83 -7.38
CA THR A 373 8.90 13.40 -7.71
C THR A 373 7.49 12.89 -7.44
N ALA A 374 6.88 13.25 -6.31
CA ALA A 374 5.49 12.91 -6.03
C ALA A 374 4.54 13.47 -7.10
N ASN A 375 4.67 14.76 -7.44
CA ASN A 375 3.86 15.37 -8.49
C ASN A 375 4.05 14.72 -9.86
N ARG A 376 5.28 14.31 -10.19
CA ARG A 376 5.57 13.57 -11.42
C ARG A 376 4.86 12.21 -11.42
N ILE A 377 4.95 11.46 -10.33
CA ILE A 377 4.26 10.16 -10.18
C ILE A 377 2.75 10.36 -10.34
N LEU A 378 2.16 11.30 -9.60
CA LEU A 378 0.72 11.57 -9.71
C LEU A 378 0.33 12.05 -11.12
N LYS A 379 1.19 12.83 -11.79
CA LYS A 379 0.95 13.24 -13.18
C LYS A 379 0.99 12.04 -14.14
N SER A 380 1.89 11.07 -13.94
CA SER A 380 1.92 9.86 -14.78
C SER A 380 0.75 8.92 -14.52
N GLN A 381 0.11 8.99 -13.35
CA GLN A 381 -1.09 8.22 -13.06
C GLN A 381 -2.39 8.86 -13.57
N TYR A 382 -2.40 10.18 -13.75
CA TYR A 382 -3.59 10.94 -14.18
C TYR A 382 -4.29 10.40 -15.44
N PRO A 383 -3.59 9.95 -16.51
CA PRO A 383 -4.23 9.46 -17.74
C PRO A 383 -5.15 8.25 -17.56
N TYR A 384 -5.02 7.49 -16.46
CA TYR A 384 -5.85 6.31 -16.19
C TYR A 384 -6.53 6.39 -14.82
N ARG A 385 -6.49 7.56 -14.17
CA ARG A 385 -7.13 7.78 -12.87
C ARG A 385 -7.93 9.07 -12.80
N SER A 386 -7.89 9.93 -13.81
CA SER A 386 -8.62 11.19 -13.78
C SER A 386 -10.12 10.95 -13.57
N PHE A 387 -10.73 11.82 -12.77
CA PHE A 387 -12.15 11.79 -12.49
C PHE A 387 -12.96 11.94 -13.79
N GLU A 388 -12.55 12.88 -14.63
CA GLU A 388 -13.23 13.21 -15.88
C GLU A 388 -13.29 12.02 -16.84
N LEU A 389 -12.15 11.36 -17.08
CA LEU A 389 -12.09 10.19 -17.97
C LEU A 389 -12.87 9.02 -17.39
N THR A 390 -12.60 8.67 -16.13
CA THR A 390 -13.18 7.48 -15.52
C THR A 390 -14.71 7.59 -15.44
N GLU A 391 -15.22 8.76 -15.07
CA GLU A 391 -16.67 8.99 -15.00
C GLU A 391 -17.31 9.02 -16.39
N ALA A 392 -16.65 9.61 -17.41
CA ALA A 392 -17.14 9.60 -18.78
C ALA A 392 -17.25 8.17 -19.34
N LEU A 393 -16.24 7.33 -19.10
CA LEU A 393 -16.23 5.93 -19.52
C LEU A 393 -17.34 5.12 -18.86
N TRP A 394 -17.45 5.17 -17.53
CA TRP A 394 -18.48 4.40 -16.84
C TRP A 394 -19.90 4.91 -17.10
N THR A 395 -20.07 6.19 -17.37
CA THR A 395 -21.36 6.75 -17.80
C THR A 395 -21.72 6.28 -19.21
N LYS A 396 -20.75 6.17 -20.11
CA LYS A 396 -20.98 5.60 -21.45
C LYS A 396 -21.34 4.11 -21.39
N ILE A 397 -20.61 3.31 -20.61
CA ILE A 397 -20.94 1.90 -20.34
C ILE A 397 -22.36 1.79 -19.77
N ASP A 398 -22.71 2.63 -18.80
CA ASP A 398 -24.03 2.64 -18.19
C ASP A 398 -25.14 2.97 -19.20
N ASN A 399 -24.91 3.92 -20.11
CA ASN A 399 -25.90 4.31 -21.11
C ASN A 399 -26.05 3.29 -22.26
N ASP A 400 -24.97 2.60 -22.62
CA ASP A 400 -24.94 1.60 -23.70
C ASP A 400 -25.71 0.32 -23.34
N VAL A 401 -25.94 0.08 -22.04
CA VAL A 401 -26.64 -1.09 -21.53
C VAL A 401 -28.11 -0.73 -21.26
N PRO A 402 -29.11 -1.46 -21.76
CA PRO A 402 -30.52 -1.25 -21.41
C PRO A 402 -30.79 -1.36 -19.90
N LYS A 403 -31.76 -0.59 -19.38
CA LYS A 403 -32.07 -0.55 -17.94
C LYS A 403 -32.87 -1.74 -17.43
N ASP A 404 -33.60 -2.37 -18.33
CA ASP A 404 -34.54 -3.47 -18.10
C ASP A 404 -33.94 -4.85 -18.38
N LYS A 405 -32.75 -4.92 -18.98
CA LYS A 405 -32.08 -6.17 -19.31
C LYS A 405 -31.09 -6.61 -18.24
N LYS A 406 -31.02 -7.92 -18.03
CA LYS A 406 -29.96 -8.53 -17.23
C LYS A 406 -28.67 -8.53 -18.05
N VAL A 407 -27.56 -8.30 -17.37
CA VAL A 407 -26.23 -8.31 -17.98
C VAL A 407 -25.43 -9.40 -17.32
N TYR A 408 -24.82 -10.27 -18.12
CA TYR A 408 -24.02 -11.37 -17.59
C TYR A 408 -22.53 -11.24 -17.90
N LEU A 409 -22.16 -10.60 -19.01
CA LEU A 409 -20.78 -10.58 -19.46
C LEU A 409 -20.41 -9.23 -20.07
N PHE A 410 -19.33 -8.65 -19.54
CA PHE A 410 -18.62 -7.50 -20.08
C PHE A 410 -17.27 -7.93 -20.65
N ILE A 411 -17.04 -7.55 -21.90
CA ILE A 411 -15.80 -7.78 -22.62
C ILE A 411 -15.19 -6.43 -22.97
N TYR A 412 -13.93 -6.21 -22.59
CA TYR A 412 -13.21 -5.00 -22.94
C TYR A 412 -12.06 -5.36 -23.88
N GLN A 413 -12.13 -4.85 -25.10
CA GLN A 413 -11.15 -5.03 -26.17
C GLN A 413 -10.28 -3.78 -26.30
N GLY A 414 -9.21 -3.89 -27.09
CA GLY A 414 -8.26 -2.81 -27.34
C GLY A 414 -6.95 -2.98 -26.59
N GLU A 415 -5.94 -2.23 -27.02
CA GLU A 415 -4.58 -2.35 -26.50
C GLU A 415 -4.29 -1.30 -25.42
N GLY A 416 -3.45 -1.70 -24.46
CA GLY A 416 -2.79 -0.77 -23.55
C GLY A 416 -3.06 -1.02 -22.07
N LEU A 417 -2.10 -0.56 -21.25
CA LEU A 417 -2.15 -0.62 -19.80
C LEU A 417 -3.36 0.15 -19.24
N THR A 418 -3.76 1.23 -19.89
CA THR A 418 -4.87 2.09 -19.46
C THR A 418 -6.21 1.34 -19.45
N ARG A 419 -6.53 0.56 -20.50
CA ARG A 419 -7.73 -0.30 -20.55
C ARG A 419 -7.78 -1.23 -19.35
N ARG A 420 -6.69 -1.99 -19.15
CA ARG A 420 -6.57 -2.96 -18.04
C ARG A 420 -6.78 -2.30 -16.69
N MET A 421 -6.17 -1.14 -16.49
CA MET A 421 -6.22 -0.41 -15.21
C MET A 421 -7.59 0.24 -14.94
N LEU A 422 -8.29 0.71 -15.97
CA LEU A 422 -9.57 1.41 -15.84
C LEU A 422 -10.77 0.48 -15.80
N LEU A 423 -10.74 -0.59 -16.60
CA LEU A 423 -11.89 -1.44 -16.87
C LEU A 423 -11.72 -2.83 -16.25
N ASP A 424 -10.72 -3.59 -16.67
CA ASP A 424 -10.55 -4.99 -16.24
C ASP A 424 -10.35 -5.11 -14.73
N TRP A 425 -9.45 -4.31 -14.17
CA TRP A 425 -9.10 -4.38 -12.75
C TRP A 425 -10.07 -3.63 -11.85
N SER A 426 -10.96 -2.81 -12.43
CA SER A 426 -12.04 -2.15 -11.69
C SER A 426 -13.19 -3.10 -11.37
N GLY A 427 -13.23 -4.26 -12.03
CA GLY A 427 -14.29 -5.24 -11.85
C GLY A 427 -15.68 -4.70 -12.21
N PRO A 428 -16.74 -5.41 -11.81
CA PRO A 428 -18.11 -5.00 -12.06
C PRO A 428 -18.66 -3.98 -11.05
N GLY A 429 -17.94 -3.69 -9.96
CA GLY A 429 -18.43 -2.86 -8.86
C GLY A 429 -18.86 -1.45 -9.28
N ALA A 430 -18.15 -0.82 -10.21
CA ALA A 430 -18.53 0.52 -10.72
C ALA A 430 -19.92 0.52 -11.35
N PHE A 431 -20.19 -0.46 -12.22
CA PHE A 431 -21.49 -0.66 -12.85
C PHE A 431 -22.56 -1.00 -11.80
N GLY A 432 -22.22 -1.89 -10.86
CA GLY A 432 -23.10 -2.25 -9.75
C GLY A 432 -23.54 -1.05 -8.92
N VAL A 433 -22.63 -0.13 -8.62
CA VAL A 433 -22.94 1.13 -7.91
C VAL A 433 -23.86 2.02 -8.75
N LYS A 434 -23.53 2.28 -10.03
CA LYS A 434 -24.36 3.14 -10.90
C LYS A 434 -25.77 2.59 -11.09
N ARG A 435 -25.91 1.26 -11.15
CA ARG A 435 -27.21 0.56 -11.31
C ARG A 435 -27.90 0.17 -10.02
N ASN A 436 -27.30 0.47 -8.86
CA ASN A 436 -27.79 0.05 -7.55
C ASN A 436 -28.06 -1.47 -7.47
N ILE A 437 -27.21 -2.28 -8.11
CA ILE A 437 -27.25 -3.74 -8.03
C ILE A 437 -26.69 -4.12 -6.66
N ASN A 438 -27.50 -4.74 -5.82
CA ASN A 438 -27.14 -5.08 -4.45
C ASN A 438 -26.72 -6.55 -4.26
N ASP A 439 -27.04 -7.40 -5.25
CA ASP A 439 -26.73 -8.82 -5.22
C ASP A 439 -25.57 -9.13 -6.18
N ILE A 440 -24.57 -9.82 -5.65
CA ILE A 440 -23.34 -10.20 -6.35
C ILE A 440 -23.60 -11.09 -7.57
N ASP A 441 -24.66 -11.91 -7.52
CA ASP A 441 -24.98 -12.84 -8.61
C ASP A 441 -25.57 -12.11 -9.83
N TYR A 442 -25.98 -10.84 -9.66
CA TYR A 442 -26.46 -9.95 -10.71
C TYR A 442 -25.40 -9.01 -11.27
N LEU A 443 -24.21 -8.95 -10.65
CA LEU A 443 -23.08 -8.24 -11.26
C LEU A 443 -22.60 -9.00 -12.50
N PRO A 444 -22.19 -8.32 -13.59
CA PRO A 444 -21.63 -8.99 -14.75
C PRO A 444 -20.26 -9.60 -14.45
N VAL A 445 -19.88 -10.63 -15.20
CA VAL A 445 -18.47 -11.04 -15.28
C VAL A 445 -17.72 -10.06 -16.15
N VAL A 446 -16.55 -9.62 -15.72
CA VAL A 446 -15.61 -8.86 -16.54
C VAL A 446 -14.45 -9.78 -16.90
N THR A 447 -14.22 -10.04 -18.20
CA THR A 447 -13.08 -10.85 -18.66
C THR A 447 -12.72 -10.54 -20.11
N ASP A 448 -11.44 -10.63 -20.44
CA ASP A 448 -10.91 -10.63 -21.81
C ASP A 448 -10.38 -12.02 -22.24
N ASP A 449 -10.50 -13.04 -21.39
CA ASP A 449 -10.09 -14.41 -21.70
C ASP A 449 -11.08 -15.05 -22.68
N ARG A 450 -10.64 -15.17 -23.95
CA ARG A 450 -11.42 -15.80 -25.02
C ARG A 450 -11.87 -17.22 -24.68
N LYS A 451 -11.06 -18.03 -23.99
CA LYS A 451 -11.46 -19.41 -23.64
C LYS A 451 -12.59 -19.41 -22.64
N LEU A 452 -12.49 -18.57 -21.61
CA LEU A 452 -13.54 -18.41 -20.62
C LEU A 452 -14.81 -17.84 -21.25
N ILE A 453 -14.69 -16.81 -22.10
CA ILE A 453 -15.82 -16.22 -22.84
C ILE A 453 -16.53 -17.29 -23.68
N THR A 454 -15.80 -18.04 -24.50
CA THR A 454 -16.38 -19.10 -25.33
C THR A 454 -17.05 -20.16 -24.47
N SER A 455 -16.44 -20.61 -23.38
CA SER A 455 -17.06 -21.61 -22.50
C SER A 455 -18.36 -21.09 -21.88
N LEU A 456 -18.37 -19.86 -21.35
CA LEU A 456 -19.56 -19.26 -20.74
C LEU A 456 -20.75 -19.09 -21.71
N VAL A 457 -20.48 -18.98 -23.00
CA VAL A 457 -21.49 -18.78 -24.04
C VAL A 457 -21.91 -20.10 -24.69
N CYS A 458 -20.96 -21.01 -24.94
CA CYS A 458 -21.25 -22.25 -25.64
C CYS A 458 -21.67 -23.41 -24.71
N ASP A 459 -21.23 -23.42 -23.45
CA ASP A 459 -21.40 -24.56 -22.53
C ASP A 459 -22.45 -24.29 -21.44
N GLU A 460 -23.34 -25.25 -21.21
CA GLU A 460 -24.38 -25.13 -20.16
C GLU A 460 -23.82 -25.22 -18.75
N ASN A 461 -22.67 -25.90 -18.57
CA ASN A 461 -22.02 -26.15 -17.28
C ASN A 461 -20.73 -25.35 -17.10
N ALA A 462 -20.62 -24.20 -17.77
CA ALA A 462 -19.43 -23.37 -17.71
C ALA A 462 -19.14 -22.90 -16.28
N GLN A 463 -17.86 -22.92 -15.91
CA GLN A 463 -17.43 -22.32 -14.65
C GLN A 463 -17.35 -20.80 -14.80
N ARG A 464 -18.11 -20.10 -13.95
CA ARG A 464 -18.17 -18.65 -13.88
C ARG A 464 -17.36 -18.14 -12.68
N PRO A 465 -16.47 -17.16 -12.86
CA PRO A 465 -15.85 -16.50 -11.73
C PRO A 465 -16.89 -15.61 -11.03
N THR A 466 -16.95 -15.71 -9.71
CA THR A 466 -17.70 -14.83 -8.81
C THR A 466 -16.75 -14.33 -7.73
N ALA A 467 -17.13 -13.29 -6.96
CA ALA A 467 -16.24 -12.85 -5.87
C ALA A 467 -16.06 -13.92 -4.76
N GLY A 468 -16.90 -14.96 -4.73
CA GLY A 468 -16.77 -16.12 -3.84
C GLY A 468 -16.01 -17.31 -4.44
N GLY A 469 -15.38 -17.16 -5.61
CA GLY A 469 -14.71 -18.23 -6.34
C GLY A 469 -15.48 -18.67 -7.59
N TRP A 470 -15.17 -19.85 -8.11
CA TRP A 470 -15.80 -20.39 -9.31
C TRP A 470 -17.12 -21.06 -8.98
N ARG A 471 -18.18 -20.74 -9.73
CA ARG A 471 -19.48 -21.41 -9.65
C ARG A 471 -19.82 -22.01 -11.01
N VAL A 472 -20.30 -23.26 -11.01
CA VAL A 472 -20.87 -23.86 -12.23
C VAL A 472 -22.19 -23.17 -12.49
N ARG A 473 -22.33 -22.55 -13.66
CA ARG A 473 -23.63 -22.12 -14.15
C ARG A 473 -24.31 -23.35 -14.77
N GLY A 474 -25.64 -23.47 -14.64
CA GLY A 474 -26.42 -24.56 -15.27
C GLY A 474 -27.16 -24.13 -16.54
N GLU A 475 -26.79 -22.99 -17.12
CA GLU A 475 -27.38 -22.44 -18.34
C GLU A 475 -26.34 -21.60 -19.10
N LYS A 476 -26.48 -21.51 -20.43
CA LYS A 476 -25.62 -20.69 -21.29
C LYS A 476 -25.91 -19.20 -21.11
N ILE A 477 -24.91 -18.35 -21.28
CA ILE A 477 -25.14 -16.90 -21.42
C ILE A 477 -25.84 -16.63 -22.76
N LYS A 478 -27.00 -15.97 -22.71
CA LYS A 478 -27.67 -15.48 -23.93
C LYS A 478 -26.83 -14.40 -24.58
N LEU A 479 -26.70 -14.43 -25.91
CA LEU A 479 -25.91 -13.44 -26.66
C LEU A 479 -26.37 -12.00 -26.40
N GLU A 480 -27.66 -11.78 -26.17
CA GLU A 480 -28.21 -10.45 -25.86
C GLU A 480 -27.76 -9.86 -24.51
N ASP A 481 -27.25 -10.69 -23.60
CA ASP A 481 -26.78 -10.29 -22.27
C ASP A 481 -25.26 -10.05 -22.22
N ILE A 482 -24.60 -10.10 -23.39
CA ILE A 482 -23.17 -9.87 -23.58
C ILE A 482 -22.98 -8.46 -24.11
N TYR A 483 -22.15 -7.67 -23.44
CA TYR A 483 -21.79 -6.33 -23.89
C TYR A 483 -20.27 -6.23 -24.03
N SER A 484 -19.85 -5.57 -25.10
CA SER A 484 -18.45 -5.46 -25.48
C SER A 484 -18.12 -4.03 -25.88
N TRP A 485 -16.92 -3.59 -25.52
CA TRP A 485 -16.40 -2.29 -25.91
C TRP A 485 -14.95 -2.38 -26.32
N ASN A 486 -14.56 -1.62 -27.34
CA ASN A 486 -13.16 -1.41 -27.71
C ASN A 486 -12.67 -0.09 -27.12
N TYR A 487 -11.56 -0.12 -26.36
CA TYR A 487 -10.93 1.06 -25.78
C TYR A 487 -9.79 1.57 -26.66
N GLU A 488 -9.90 2.79 -27.18
CA GLU A 488 -8.88 3.44 -28.00
C GLU A 488 -8.81 4.95 -27.71
N ASN A 489 -7.59 5.48 -27.55
CA ASN A 489 -7.33 6.93 -27.41
C ASN A 489 -8.11 7.66 -26.29
N GLY A 490 -8.46 6.98 -25.20
CA GLY A 490 -9.24 7.61 -24.12
C GLY A 490 -10.75 7.48 -24.28
N GLU A 491 -11.20 6.83 -25.34
CA GLU A 491 -12.62 6.59 -25.60
C GLU A 491 -12.92 5.10 -25.62
N ILE A 492 -14.18 4.76 -25.34
CA ILE A 492 -14.70 3.40 -25.58
C ILE A 492 -15.73 3.45 -26.69
N VAL A 493 -15.71 2.45 -27.57
CA VAL A 493 -16.68 2.27 -28.65
C VAL A 493 -17.42 0.96 -28.40
N ASN A 494 -18.74 0.99 -28.39
CA ASN A 494 -19.55 -0.21 -28.21
C ASN A 494 -19.37 -1.15 -29.42
N THR A 495 -18.84 -2.35 -29.16
CA THR A 495 -18.61 -3.41 -30.16
C THR A 495 -19.45 -4.66 -29.87
N SER A 496 -20.54 -4.50 -29.11
CA SER A 496 -21.39 -5.61 -28.67
C SER A 496 -21.99 -6.37 -29.86
N TYR A 497 -22.41 -5.68 -30.92
CA TYR A 497 -22.98 -6.34 -32.10
C TYR A 497 -21.97 -7.24 -32.80
N GLN A 498 -20.77 -6.72 -33.11
CA GLN A 498 -19.72 -7.51 -33.76
C GLN A 498 -19.32 -8.71 -32.89
N THR A 499 -19.13 -8.48 -31.59
CA THR A 499 -18.74 -9.53 -30.65
C THR A 499 -19.80 -10.65 -30.56
N ARG A 500 -21.09 -10.29 -30.61
CA ARG A 500 -22.19 -11.27 -30.59
C ARG A 500 -22.23 -12.10 -31.88
N GLU A 501 -22.04 -11.50 -33.04
CA GLU A 501 -21.99 -12.22 -34.33
C GLU A 501 -20.77 -13.16 -34.40
N GLU A 502 -19.61 -12.73 -33.91
CA GLU A 502 -18.43 -13.59 -33.80
C GLU A 502 -18.69 -14.80 -32.90
N LEU A 503 -19.23 -14.59 -31.70
CA LEU A 503 -19.54 -15.67 -30.76
C LEU A 503 -20.62 -16.62 -31.30
N LYS A 504 -21.60 -16.09 -32.02
CA LYS A 504 -22.63 -16.87 -32.70
C LYS A 504 -22.01 -17.85 -33.70
N SER A 505 -21.07 -17.38 -34.51
CA SER A 505 -20.35 -18.22 -35.47
C SER A 505 -19.51 -19.31 -34.80
N ILE A 506 -18.88 -19.00 -33.66
CA ILE A 506 -18.02 -19.94 -32.92
C ILE A 506 -18.86 -21.03 -32.23
N CYS A 507 -19.98 -20.65 -31.60
CA CYS A 507 -20.83 -21.61 -30.88
C CYS A 507 -21.83 -22.35 -31.78
N SER A 508 -21.91 -22.03 -33.08
CA SER A 508 -22.91 -22.58 -34.03
C SER A 508 -24.37 -22.34 -33.58
N ILE A 509 -24.67 -21.13 -33.09
CA ILE A 509 -26.00 -20.73 -32.55
C ILE A 509 -26.79 -19.88 -33.55
#